data_AF-A0A2N1H2I0-F1
#
_entry.id   AF-A0A2N1H2I0-F1
#
_cell.length_a   1.000
_cell.length_b   1.000
_cell.length_c   1.000
_cell.angle_alpha   90.00
_cell.angle_beta   90.00
_cell.angle_gamma   90.00
#
_symmetry.space_group_name_H-M   'P 1'
#
loop_
_entity.id
_entity.type
_entity.pdbx_description
1 polymer ?
#
loop_
_entity_poly.entity_id
_entity_poly.type
_entity_poly.pdbx_seq_one_letter_code
_entity_poly.pdbx_strand_id
1 'polypeptide(L)' 'MTVELERLPPPTRKRVEELMRVNGWSFSRAINEVMETAIASGALSEVGRKKAPVLQLVTPMRASGRDSSG' A
#
# COMPACT_ATOMS: atom_id res chain seq x y z
N MET A 1 -7.55 21.64 1.17
CA MET A 1 -7.84 20.42 1.96
C MET A 1 -7.32 20.65 3.36
N THR A 2 -8.20 20.76 4.35
CA THR A 2 -7.82 20.96 5.76
C THR A 2 -7.90 19.62 6.48
N VAL A 3 -6.76 19.12 6.94
CA VAL A 3 -6.68 17.90 7.75
C VAL A 3 -6.49 18.35 9.19
N GLU A 4 -7.41 17.95 10.07
CA GLU A 4 -7.32 18.24 11.51
C GLU A 4 -6.70 17.03 12.23
N LEU A 5 -5.72 17.27 13.11
CA LEU A 5 -5.01 16.23 13.87
C LEU A 5 -5.99 15.31 14.64
N GLU A 6 -7.07 15.89 15.18
CA GLU A 6 -8.11 15.20 15.95
C GLU A 6 -8.97 14.23 15.13
N ARG A 7 -8.96 14.38 13.79
CA ARG A 7 -9.68 13.49 12.87
C ARG A 7 -8.81 12.35 12.36
N LEU A 8 -7.51 12.37 12.64
CA LEU A 8 -6.61 11.29 12.25
C LEU A 8 -6.87 10.04 13.12
N PRO A 9 -6.75 8.83 12.53
CA PRO A 9 -6.73 7.60 13.29
C PRO A 9 -5.70 7.65 14.42
N PRO A 10 -5.97 7.04 15.59
CA PRO A 10 -5.05 7.05 16.73
C PRO A 10 -3.58 6.70 16.40
N PRO A 11 -3.27 5.65 15.60
CA PRO A 11 -1.88 5.33 15.28
C PRO A 11 -1.20 6.40 14.43
N THR A 12 -1.92 6.96 13.45
CA THR A 12 -1.42 8.03 12.58
C THR A 12 -1.17 9.31 13.39
N ARG A 13 -2.07 9.65 14.31
CA ARG A 13 -1.94 10.81 15.20
C ARG A 13 -0.67 10.72 16.05
N LYS A 14 -0.46 9.59 16.72
CA LYS A 14 0.73 9.35 17.55
C LYS A 14 2.02 9.53 16.74
N ARG A 15 2.03 9.04 15.49
CA ARG A 15 3.20 9.18 14.61
C ARG A 15 3.47 10.63 14.21
N VAL A 16 2.43 11.40 13.89
CA VAL A 16 2.55 12.82 13.55
C VAL A 16 3.05 13.62 14.76
N GLU A 17 2.49 13.39 15.94
CA GLU A 17 2.92 14.04 17.19
C GLU A 17 4.38 13.72 17.54
N GLU A 18 4.81 12.48 17.33
CA GLU A 18 6.20 12.08 17.53
C GLU A 18 7.15 12.83 16.59
N LEU A 19 6.81 12.92 15.30
CA LEU A 19 7.60 13.66 14.31
C LEU A 19 7.68 15.16 14.64
N MET A 20 6.58 15.75 15.10
CA MET A 20 6.55 17.13 15.57
C MET A 20 7.46 17.32 16.79
N ARG A 21 7.39 16.42 17.76
CA ARG A 21 8.18 16.51 19.00
C ARG A 21 9.67 16.29 18.78
N VAL A 22 10.05 15.26 18.02
CA VAL A 22 11.46 14.88 17.82
C VAL A 22 12.19 15.89 16.94
N ASN A 23 11.52 16.39 15.89
CA ASN A 23 12.18 17.23 14.89
C ASN A 23 11.80 18.73 14.98
N GLY A 24 10.94 19.11 15.93
CA GLY A 24 10.40 20.47 16.01
C GLY A 24 9.58 20.87 14.79
N TRP A 25 8.97 19.90 14.10
CA TRP A 25 8.25 20.15 12.85
C TRP A 25 6.86 20.73 13.08
N SER A 26 6.40 21.52 12.12
CA SER A 26 4.99 21.91 12.04
C SER A 26 4.12 20.69 11.70
N PHE A 27 2.85 20.74 12.12
CA PHE A 27 1.87 19.71 11.78
C PHE A 27 1.82 19.44 10.26
N SER A 28 1.80 20.50 9.44
CA SER A 28 1.77 20.37 7.97
C SER A 28 2.97 19.59 7.43
N ARG A 29 4.16 19.77 7.99
CA ARG A 29 5.34 19.02 7.55
C ARG A 29 5.28 17.57 8.00
N ALA A 30 4.90 17.33 9.25
CA ALA A 30 4.80 15.99 9.81
C ALA A 30 3.71 15.13 9.13
N ILE A 31 2.55 15.70 8.81
CA ILE A 31 1.48 14.97 8.11
C ILE A 31 1.85 14.69 6.65
N ASN A 32 2.55 15.60 5.98
CA ASN A 32 3.03 15.39 4.62
C ASN A 32 4.03 14.23 4.57
N GLU A 33 4.98 14.17 5.49
CA GLU A 33 5.94 13.05 5.58
C GLU A 33 5.23 11.70 5.71
N VAL A 34 4.22 11.62 6.57
CA VAL A 34 3.42 10.40 6.78
C VAL A 34 2.64 10.03 5.51
N MET A 35 2.05 11.01 4.83
CA MET A 35 1.35 10.81 3.56
C MET A 35 2.28 10.35 2.44
N GLU A 36 3.42 11.01 2.27
CA GLU A 36 4.42 10.68 1.25
C GLU A 36 4.96 9.26 1.46
N THR A 37 5.27 8.91 2.71
CA THR A 37 5.69 7.54 3.07
C THR A 37 4.61 6.51 2.72
N ALA A 38 3.34 6.80 3.02
CA ALA A 38 2.23 5.90 2.71
C ALA A 38 2.00 5.74 1.20
N ILE A 39 2.14 6.82 0.43
CA ILE A 39 2.05 6.78 -1.03
C ILE A 39 3.20 5.95 -1.60
N ALA A 40 4.43 6.21 -1.15
CA ALA A 40 5.62 5.49 -1.58
C ALA A 40 5.56 3.99 -1.23
N SER A 41 4.95 3.63 -0.10
CA SER A 41 4.72 2.22 0.29
C SER A 41 3.57 1.55 -0.46
N GLY A 42 2.90 2.26 -1.38
CA GLY A 42 1.88 1.69 -2.24
C GLY A 42 0.48 1.68 -1.64
N ALA A 43 0.18 2.52 -0.64
CA ALA A 43 -1.17 2.63 -0.09
C ALA A 43 -2.24 2.88 -1.18
N LEU A 44 -1.90 3.67 -2.21
CA LEU A 44 -2.78 3.91 -3.35
C LEU A 44 -2.98 2.68 -4.25
N SER A 45 -1.98 1.80 -4.33
CA SER A 45 -2.07 0.52 -5.05
C SER A 45 -2.94 -0.50 -4.31
N GLU A 46 -2.93 -0.48 -2.98
CA GLU A 46 -3.73 -1.38 -2.14
C GLU A 46 -5.22 -1.02 -2.15
N VAL A 47 -5.54 0.27 -2.01
CA VAL A 47 -6.94 0.74 -1.93
C VAL A 47 -7.66 0.81 -3.28
N GLY A 48 -6.92 0.79 -4.41
CA GLY A 48 -7.48 0.93 -5.76
C GLY A 48 -7.50 -0.34 -6.62
N ARG A 49 -6.77 -1.41 -6.25
CA ARG A 49 -6.77 -2.65 -7.03
C ARG A 49 -8.03 -3.46 -6.72
N LYS A 50 -9.04 -3.34 -7.60
CA LYS A 50 -10.05 -4.40 -7.77
C LYS A 50 -9.29 -5.66 -8.20
N LYS A 51 -8.98 -6.55 -7.25
CA LYS A 51 -8.29 -7.81 -7.56
C LYS A 51 -9.13 -8.50 -8.63
N ALA A 52 -8.57 -8.65 -9.83
CA ALA A 52 -9.20 -9.48 -10.85
C ALA A 52 -9.42 -10.86 -10.21
N PRO A 53 -10.60 -11.48 -10.35
CA PRO A 53 -10.79 -12.83 -9.86
C PRO A 53 -9.68 -13.68 -10.48
N VAL A 54 -8.94 -14.39 -9.63
CA VAL A 54 -7.92 -15.33 -10.08
C VAL A 54 -8.66 -16.34 -10.94
N LEU A 55 -8.58 -16.18 -12.27
CA LEU A 55 -8.83 -17.29 -13.17
C LEU A 55 -7.82 -18.33 -12.71
N GLN A 56 -8.31 -19.45 -12.17
CA GLN A 56 -7.46 -20.59 -11.84
C GLN A 56 -6.45 -20.73 -12.98
N LEU A 57 -5.16 -20.63 -12.66
CA LEU A 57 -4.11 -20.94 -13.61
C LEU A 57 -4.29 -22.43 -13.92
N VAL A 58 -5.14 -22.73 -14.89
CA VAL A 58 -5.25 -24.07 -15.46
C VAL A 58 -3.86 -24.36 -15.95
N THR A 59 -3.22 -25.36 -15.36
CA THR A 59 -1.90 -25.83 -15.78
C THR A 59 -1.95 -25.95 -17.30
N PRO A 60 -1.10 -25.25 -18.06
CA PRO A 60 -1.18 -25.30 -19.51
C PRO A 60 -1.08 -26.77 -19.90
N MET A 61 -2.17 -27.29 -20.45
CA MET A 61 -2.26 -28.67 -20.89
C MET A 61 -1.17 -28.82 -21.94
N ARG A 62 -0.09 -29.54 -21.59
CA ARG A 62 1.03 -29.78 -22.49
C ARG A 62 0.48 -30.61 -23.65
N ALA A 63 0.10 -29.96 -24.73
CA ALA A 63 -0.19 -30.60 -26.00
C ALA A 63 1.15 -31.04 -26.62
N SER A 64 1.76 -32.07 -26.06
CA SER A 64 2.84 -32.79 -26.72
C SER A 64 2.66 -34.27 -26.45
N GLY A 65 1.90 -34.93 -27.32
CA GLY A 65 2.00 -36.36 -27.51
C GLY A 65 3.38 -36.64 -28.10
N ARG A 66 4.37 -36.90 -27.25
CA ARG A 66 5.59 -37.57 -27.68
C ARG A 66 5.32 -39.05 -27.53
N ASP A 67 4.83 -39.67 -28.61
CA ASP A 67 4.90 -41.12 -28.78
C ASP A 67 6.37 -41.51 -28.60
N SER A 68 6.66 -42.18 -27.49
CA SER A 68 7.94 -42.86 -27.29
C SER A 68 7.72 -44.32 -27.65
N SER A 69 7.67 -44.59 -28.96
CA SER A 69 7.94 -45.91 -29.49
C SER A 69 9.46 -46.06 -29.55
N GLY A 70 10.02 -46.68 -28.52
CA GLY A 70 11.40 -47.15 -28.45
C GLY A 70 11.40 -48.52 -27.81
#